data_AF-A0A957W623-F1
#
_entry.id   AF-A0A957W623-F1
#
_cell.length_a   1.000
_cell.length_b   1.000
_cell.length_c   1.000
_cell.angle_alpha   90.00
_cell.angle_beta   90.00
_cell.angle_gamma   90.00
#
_symmetry.space_group_name_H-M   'P 1'
#
loop_
_entity.id
_entity.type
_entity.pdbx_description
1 polymer ?
#
loop_
_entity_poly.entity_id
_entity_poly.type
_entity_poly.pdbx_seq_one_letter_code
_entity_poly.pdbx_strand_id
1 'polypeptide(L)'
;MSKLKIVLIILLPLAFLLACGGIGGDGDSGLTLSDAEDNDVQCASGAVEIDMLYAPESELYLDGEVYDALNRFNQAYIDGRNPITGDPLADGEQPICVKGQPASSGQVAQGIINAIIAPNNTNVAKPTLFSPSVSHWLALVNFQTGRQIFDLADSPPTALAPVVMAIWESRLKAIQEKEGTTEVGWAELLRVLNSPKGWADYNIPGNRTTVYYGHTDPFISSTALSTLIAEF
;
A
#
# COMPACT_ATOMS: atom_id res chain seq x y z
N MET A 1 -42.55 0.21 -52.83
CA MET A 1 -41.43 -0.73 -53.00
C MET A 1 -41.05 -1.28 -51.63
N SER A 2 -41.41 -2.54 -51.39
CA SER A 2 -41.13 -3.27 -50.16
C SER A 2 -39.66 -3.72 -50.11
N LYS A 3 -39.02 -3.57 -48.96
CA LYS A 3 -38.48 -4.66 -48.12
C LYS A 3 -37.38 -4.13 -47.20
N LEU A 4 -37.74 -4.10 -45.93
CA LEU A 4 -36.93 -4.38 -44.74
C LEU A 4 -35.61 -5.11 -45.04
N LYS A 5 -34.48 -4.51 -44.61
CA LYS A 5 -33.28 -5.24 -44.21
C LYS A 5 -32.71 -4.61 -42.94
N ILE A 6 -33.07 -5.26 -41.84
CA ILE A 6 -32.42 -5.22 -40.53
C ILE A 6 -31.05 -5.91 -40.68
N VAL A 7 -29.97 -5.24 -40.31
CA VAL A 7 -28.66 -5.84 -39.98
C VAL A 7 -28.08 -4.99 -38.84
N LEU A 8 -28.44 -5.30 -37.60
CA LEU A 8 -27.63 -6.05 -36.63
C LEU A 8 -26.30 -5.34 -36.29
N ILE A 9 -26.39 -4.32 -35.44
CA ILE A 9 -25.26 -3.81 -34.64
C ILE A 9 -25.04 -4.84 -33.53
N ILE A 10 -23.99 -5.65 -33.65
CA ILE A 10 -23.55 -6.55 -32.59
C ILE A 10 -22.85 -5.68 -31.54
N LEU A 11 -23.62 -5.33 -30.51
CA LEU A 11 -23.12 -5.05 -29.17
C LEU A 11 -22.74 -6.40 -28.54
N LEU A 12 -21.45 -6.62 -28.27
CA LEU A 12 -21.06 -7.56 -27.24
C LEU A 12 -19.91 -7.00 -26.40
N PRO A 13 -20.11 -6.83 -25.08
CA PRO A 13 -19.10 -6.42 -24.11
C PRO A 13 -18.41 -7.66 -23.53
N LEU A 14 -17.08 -7.78 -23.60
CA LEU A 14 -16.36 -8.80 -22.82
C LEU A 14 -14.84 -8.55 -22.81
N ALA A 15 -14.34 -7.85 -21.79
CA ALA A 15 -12.99 -8.00 -21.22
C ALA A 15 -12.81 -7.01 -20.04
N PHE A 16 -13.58 -7.20 -18.96
CA PHE A 16 -13.25 -6.67 -17.63
C PHE A 16 -13.49 -7.79 -16.62
N LEU A 17 -12.64 -8.80 -16.69
CA LEU A 17 -12.44 -9.82 -15.67
C LEU A 17 -10.93 -10.02 -15.60
N LEU A 18 -10.36 -9.56 -14.47
CA LEU A 18 -8.97 -9.61 -13.95
C LEU A 18 -8.73 -8.21 -13.33
N ALA A 19 -8.69 -7.97 -12.02
CA ALA A 19 -8.67 -8.86 -10.87
C ALA A 19 -9.42 -8.19 -9.69
N CYS A 20 -10.52 -8.80 -9.26
CA CYS A 20 -10.92 -8.76 -7.86
C CYS A 20 -10.10 -9.86 -7.18
N GLY A 21 -8.91 -9.52 -6.70
CA GLY A 21 -8.21 -10.31 -5.68
C GLY A 21 -8.95 -10.12 -4.35
N GLY A 22 -9.25 -11.22 -3.67
CA GLY A 22 -10.31 -11.30 -2.66
C GLY A 22 -10.17 -10.31 -1.50
N ILE A 23 -11.21 -9.50 -1.31
CA ILE A 23 -11.58 -8.98 0.00
C ILE A 23 -12.62 -9.95 0.57
N GLY A 24 -12.14 -11.14 0.93
CA GLY A 24 -12.87 -12.12 1.72
C GLY A 24 -12.34 -12.04 3.14
N GLY A 25 -13.12 -11.44 4.04
CA GLY A 25 -12.81 -11.48 5.46
C GLY A 25 -12.98 -12.91 5.97
N ASP A 26 -11.87 -13.57 6.23
CA ASP A 26 -11.81 -14.76 7.07
C ASP A 26 -10.76 -14.52 8.16
N GLY A 27 -11.17 -14.76 9.40
CA GLY A 27 -10.48 -14.35 10.62
C GLY A 27 -9.30 -15.24 10.99
N ASP A 28 -8.29 -15.29 10.14
CA ASP A 28 -6.96 -15.82 10.49
C ASP A 28 -5.90 -14.76 10.16
N SER A 29 -5.57 -13.94 11.17
CA SER A 29 -4.71 -12.74 11.06
C SER A 29 -3.22 -13.08 11.15
N GLY A 30 -2.80 -14.10 10.41
CA GLY A 30 -1.38 -14.38 10.15
C GLY A 30 -0.72 -13.25 9.36
N LEU A 31 0.60 -13.12 9.47
CA LEU A 31 1.38 -12.26 8.57
C LEU A 31 1.20 -12.80 7.14
N THR A 32 0.39 -12.13 6.33
CA THR A 32 0.30 -12.43 4.90
C THR A 32 1.44 -11.71 4.19
N LEU A 33 2.53 -12.44 3.96
CA LEU A 33 3.50 -12.08 2.94
C LEU A 33 2.81 -12.30 1.60
N SER A 34 2.94 -11.36 0.65
CA SER A 34 2.45 -11.65 -0.70
C SER A 34 3.17 -12.90 -1.21
N ASP A 35 2.45 -13.79 -1.88
CA ASP A 35 3.02 -14.86 -2.71
C ASP A 35 3.73 -14.23 -3.92
N ALA A 36 4.70 -13.34 -3.68
CA ALA A 36 5.76 -13.16 -4.63
C ALA A 36 6.33 -14.57 -4.78
N GLU A 37 6.09 -15.18 -5.94
CA GLU A 37 6.86 -16.33 -6.39
C GLU A 37 8.29 -16.09 -5.94
N ASP A 38 8.94 -17.09 -5.39
CA ASP A 38 10.35 -17.08 -4.99
C ASP A 38 11.16 -16.59 -6.20
N ASN A 39 11.19 -15.26 -6.38
CA ASN A 39 11.88 -14.57 -7.44
C ASN A 39 13.29 -14.96 -7.10
N ASP A 40 13.88 -15.81 -7.91
CA ASP A 40 15.18 -16.43 -7.67
C ASP A 40 16.22 -15.30 -7.63
N VAL A 41 16.30 -14.60 -6.49
CA VAL A 41 17.07 -13.38 -6.30
C VAL A 41 18.51 -13.80 -6.45
N GLN A 42 19.09 -13.44 -7.59
CA GLN A 42 20.48 -13.77 -7.86
C GLN A 42 21.34 -12.91 -6.94
N CYS A 43 22.17 -13.58 -6.13
CA CYS A 43 23.08 -12.94 -5.20
C CYS A 43 24.53 -13.21 -5.61
N ALA A 44 25.42 -12.25 -5.32
CA ALA A 44 26.86 -12.49 -5.41
C ALA A 44 27.30 -13.59 -4.43
N SER A 45 28.33 -14.36 -4.80
CA SER A 45 28.87 -15.40 -3.94
C SER A 45 29.41 -14.83 -2.62
N GLY A 46 29.03 -15.43 -1.50
CA GLY A 46 29.46 -14.99 -0.16
C GLY A 46 28.79 -13.70 0.33
N ALA A 47 27.73 -13.23 -0.34
CA ALA A 47 27.00 -12.05 0.06
C ALA A 47 26.33 -12.21 1.43
N VAL A 48 26.27 -11.12 2.19
CA VAL A 48 25.41 -11.01 3.38
C VAL A 48 23.98 -10.79 2.92
N GLU A 49 23.07 -11.64 3.37
CA GLU A 49 21.65 -11.51 3.05
C GLU A 49 20.95 -10.53 3.99
N ILE A 50 20.11 -9.67 3.41
CA ILE A 50 19.32 -8.65 4.09
C ILE A 50 17.86 -8.87 3.70
N ASP A 51 17.05 -9.31 4.65
CA ASP A 51 15.60 -9.43 4.44
C ASP A 51 14.93 -8.07 4.60
N MET A 52 14.18 -7.66 3.59
CA MET A 52 13.44 -6.40 3.55
C MET A 52 11.95 -6.66 3.40
N LEU A 53 11.15 -6.15 4.32
CA LEU A 53 9.69 -6.08 4.17
C LEU A 53 9.30 -4.66 3.82
N TYR A 54 8.56 -4.49 2.72
CA TYR A 54 8.16 -3.16 2.25
C TYR A 54 6.66 -3.11 1.92
N ALA A 55 6.09 -1.91 1.98
CA ALA A 55 4.69 -1.71 1.64
C ALA A 55 4.41 -2.02 0.15
N PRO A 56 3.26 -2.64 -0.20
CA PRO A 56 2.99 -3.04 -1.59
C PRO A 56 3.06 -1.89 -2.59
N GLU A 57 2.72 -0.66 -2.19
CA GLU A 57 2.85 0.51 -3.07
C GLU A 57 4.30 0.82 -3.47
N SER A 58 5.28 0.30 -2.71
CA SER A 58 6.71 0.45 -2.97
C SER A 58 7.26 -0.55 -3.97
N GLU A 59 6.51 -1.61 -4.26
CA GLU A 59 6.90 -2.64 -5.23
C GLU A 59 7.24 -1.99 -6.58
N LEU A 60 6.43 -1.02 -7.03
CA LEU A 60 6.62 -0.29 -8.28
C LEU A 60 8.06 0.20 -8.52
N TYR A 61 8.76 0.62 -7.46
CA TYR A 61 10.11 1.17 -7.56
C TYR A 61 11.21 0.34 -6.87
N LEU A 62 10.85 -0.68 -6.10
CA LEU A 62 11.81 -1.58 -5.46
C LEU A 62 12.07 -2.83 -6.28
N ASP A 63 11.02 -3.49 -6.76
CA ASP A 63 11.06 -4.77 -7.50
C ASP A 63 10.03 -4.76 -8.64
N GLY A 64 9.81 -3.59 -9.24
CA GLY A 64 8.66 -3.34 -10.09
C GLY A 64 9.00 -2.71 -11.43
N GLU A 65 7.97 -2.54 -12.25
CA GLU A 65 8.11 -2.09 -13.64
C GLU A 65 8.63 -0.65 -13.78
N VAL A 66 8.43 0.21 -12.78
CA VAL A 66 8.87 1.62 -12.85
C VAL A 66 10.36 1.72 -12.54
N TYR A 67 10.80 1.03 -11.51
CA TYR A 67 12.21 0.93 -11.15
C TYR A 67 12.45 -0.37 -10.39
N ASP A 68 13.57 -0.99 -10.69
CA ASP A 68 13.97 -2.27 -10.12
C ASP A 68 15.20 -2.04 -9.24
N ALA A 69 15.01 -1.34 -8.12
CA ALA A 69 16.12 -0.93 -7.26
C ALA A 69 16.86 -2.13 -6.67
N LEU A 70 16.12 -3.16 -6.25
CA LEU A 70 16.66 -4.33 -5.58
C LEU A 70 17.50 -5.17 -6.52
N ASN A 71 17.00 -5.51 -7.71
CA ASN A 71 17.80 -6.32 -8.63
C ASN A 71 19.00 -5.54 -9.16
N ARG A 72 18.89 -4.22 -9.37
CA ARG A 72 20.04 -3.40 -9.77
C ARG A 72 21.11 -3.32 -8.68
N PHE A 73 20.70 -3.21 -7.42
CA PHE A 73 21.61 -3.22 -6.27
C PHE A 73 22.33 -4.57 -6.17
N ASN A 74 21.59 -5.68 -6.22
CA ASN A 74 22.15 -7.03 -6.15
C ASN A 74 23.05 -7.34 -7.36
N GLN A 75 22.64 -6.92 -8.57
CA GLN A 75 23.41 -7.10 -9.80
C GLN A 75 24.73 -6.34 -9.79
N ALA A 76 24.78 -5.13 -9.20
CA ALA A 76 26.03 -4.39 -9.07
C ALA A 76 27.08 -5.21 -8.29
N TYR A 77 26.66 -5.86 -7.20
CA TYR A 77 27.55 -6.75 -6.44
C TYR A 77 27.93 -8.02 -7.21
N ILE A 78 27.03 -8.61 -7.99
CA ILE A 78 27.36 -9.73 -8.88
C ILE A 78 28.44 -9.33 -9.88
N ASP A 79 28.35 -8.11 -10.42
CA ASP A 79 29.32 -7.56 -11.36
C ASP A 79 30.64 -7.11 -10.69
N GLY A 80 30.77 -7.28 -9.38
CA GLY A 80 31.95 -6.83 -8.62
C GLY A 80 32.07 -5.31 -8.54
N ARG A 81 30.93 -4.60 -8.47
CA ARG A 81 30.86 -3.13 -8.36
C ARG A 81 30.12 -2.68 -7.11
N ASN A 82 30.55 -1.54 -6.56
CA ASN A 82 29.82 -0.87 -5.49
C ASN A 82 28.51 -0.27 -6.04
N PRO A 83 27.34 -0.59 -5.48
CA PRO A 83 26.04 -0.13 -6.02
C PRO A 83 25.79 1.37 -5.89
N ILE A 84 26.55 2.08 -5.05
CA ILE A 84 26.41 3.52 -4.83
C ILE A 84 27.36 4.31 -5.74
N THR A 85 28.63 3.89 -5.82
CA THR A 85 29.65 4.63 -6.59
C THR A 85 29.82 4.12 -8.03
N GLY A 86 29.52 2.84 -8.28
CA GLY A 86 29.76 2.17 -9.56
C GLY A 86 31.21 1.72 -9.78
N ASP A 87 32.11 2.01 -8.84
CA ASP A 87 33.51 1.58 -8.88
C ASP A 87 33.64 0.08 -8.63
N PRO A 88 34.75 -0.57 -9.01
CA PRO A 88 35.05 -1.93 -8.57
C PRO A 88 35.02 -2.04 -7.04
N LEU A 89 34.53 -3.17 -6.52
CA LEU A 89 34.57 -3.45 -5.09
C LEU A 89 36.00 -3.36 -4.56
N ALA A 90 36.16 -2.74 -3.40
CA ALA A 90 37.45 -2.66 -2.73
C ALA A 90 37.91 -4.05 -2.24
N ASP A 91 39.22 -4.20 -2.02
CA ASP A 91 39.77 -5.42 -1.45
C ASP A 91 39.14 -5.72 -0.08
N GLY A 92 38.48 -6.87 0.03
CA GLY A 92 37.79 -7.30 1.24
C GLY A 92 36.41 -6.68 1.47
N GLU A 93 35.89 -5.89 0.52
CA GLU A 93 34.50 -5.43 0.55
C GLU A 93 33.56 -6.63 0.38
N GLN A 94 32.69 -6.84 1.36
CA GLN A 94 31.77 -7.96 1.37
C GLN A 94 30.50 -7.60 0.58
N PRO A 95 30.11 -8.41 -0.42
CA PRO A 95 28.87 -8.19 -1.14
C PRO A 95 27.63 -8.25 -0.23
N ILE A 96 26.58 -7.52 -0.60
CA ILE A 96 25.28 -7.55 0.08
C ILE A 96 24.23 -8.03 -0.92
N CYS A 97 23.31 -8.87 -0.46
CA CYS A 97 22.12 -9.26 -1.21
C CYS A 97 20.86 -8.87 -0.44
N VAL A 98 20.00 -8.04 -1.04
CA VAL A 98 18.72 -7.65 -0.45
C VAL A 98 17.62 -8.53 -1.02
N LYS A 99 16.89 -9.23 -0.15
CA LYS A 99 15.71 -10.02 -0.49
C LYS A 99 14.48 -9.25 -0.02
N GLY A 100 13.81 -8.62 -0.97
CA GLY A 100 12.64 -7.79 -0.70
C GLY A 100 11.34 -8.56 -0.89
N GLN A 101 10.36 -8.32 -0.01
CA GLN A 101 9.00 -8.84 -0.18
C GLN A 101 7.94 -7.77 0.14
N PRO A 102 6.91 -7.63 -0.70
CA PRO A 102 5.76 -6.80 -0.38
C PRO A 102 4.99 -7.37 0.82
N ALA A 103 4.61 -6.52 1.76
CA ALA A 103 3.79 -6.89 2.91
C ALA A 103 3.04 -5.69 3.49
N SER A 104 1.84 -5.93 4.04
CA SER A 104 1.04 -4.88 4.66
C SER A 104 1.79 -4.22 5.83
N SER A 105 1.91 -2.89 5.80
CA SER A 105 2.67 -2.13 6.80
C SER A 105 2.16 -2.37 8.23
N GLY A 106 0.83 -2.37 8.44
CA GLY A 106 0.28 -2.60 9.77
C GLY A 106 0.46 -4.03 10.26
N GLN A 107 0.34 -5.03 9.38
CA GLN A 107 0.62 -6.43 9.75
C GLN A 107 2.10 -6.64 10.10
N VAL A 108 3.03 -6.08 9.32
CA VAL A 108 4.46 -6.17 9.61
C VAL A 108 4.80 -5.43 10.91
N ALA A 109 4.27 -4.23 11.12
CA ALA A 109 4.45 -3.49 12.37
C ALA A 109 3.96 -4.32 13.58
N GLN A 110 2.77 -4.91 13.48
CA GLN A 110 2.25 -5.81 14.52
C GLN A 110 3.13 -7.05 14.71
N GLY A 111 3.64 -7.64 13.62
CA GLY A 111 4.57 -8.76 13.65
C GLY A 111 5.88 -8.42 14.35
N ILE A 112 6.42 -7.22 14.13
CA ILE A 112 7.63 -6.72 14.82
C ILE A 112 7.34 -6.51 16.31
N ILE A 113 6.20 -5.89 16.66
CA ILE A 113 5.77 -5.74 18.05
C ILE A 113 5.69 -7.11 18.72
N ASN A 114 5.02 -8.07 18.09
CA ASN A 114 4.89 -9.44 18.59
C ASN A 114 6.25 -10.11 18.75
N ALA A 115 7.20 -9.92 17.82
CA ALA A 115 8.55 -10.45 17.96
C ALA A 115 9.25 -10.01 19.26
N ILE A 116 8.90 -8.83 19.78
CA ILE A 116 9.49 -8.23 20.98
C ILE A 116 8.72 -8.60 22.25
N ILE A 117 7.39 -8.50 22.25
CA ILE A 117 6.58 -8.61 23.48
C ILE A 117 5.76 -9.91 23.58
N ALA A 118 5.57 -10.62 22.47
CA ALA A 118 4.80 -11.87 22.41
C ALA A 118 5.40 -12.84 21.36
N PRO A 119 6.67 -13.28 21.52
CA PRO A 119 7.41 -13.94 20.44
C PRO A 119 6.87 -15.32 20.02
N ASN A 120 5.96 -15.90 20.79
CA ASN A 120 5.27 -17.15 20.46
C ASN A 120 3.96 -16.91 19.67
N ASN A 121 3.66 -15.66 19.28
CA ASN A 121 2.52 -15.34 18.43
C ASN A 121 2.71 -15.96 17.04
N THR A 122 1.62 -16.36 16.40
CA THR A 122 1.63 -16.91 15.03
C THR A 122 2.00 -15.86 13.99
N ASN A 123 1.77 -14.58 14.28
CA ASN A 123 2.17 -13.43 13.49
C ASN A 123 3.39 -12.76 14.14
N VAL A 124 4.58 -13.13 13.68
CA VAL A 124 5.87 -12.55 14.10
C VAL A 124 6.65 -12.19 12.85
N ALA A 125 7.23 -10.98 12.83
CA ALA A 125 8.09 -10.51 11.74
C ALA A 125 9.43 -10.03 12.31
N LYS A 126 10.54 -10.41 11.67
CA LYS A 126 11.90 -10.04 12.07
C LYS A 126 12.74 -9.62 10.85
N PRO A 127 12.26 -8.66 10.03
CA PRO A 127 13.05 -8.20 8.89
C PRO A 127 14.32 -7.49 9.36
N THR A 128 15.33 -7.47 8.49
CA THR A 128 16.51 -6.62 8.70
C THR A 128 16.19 -5.17 8.33
N LEU A 129 15.39 -4.97 7.27
CA LEU A 129 14.89 -3.66 6.86
C LEU A 129 13.36 -3.64 6.78
N PHE A 130 12.74 -2.60 7.32
CA PHE A 130 11.30 -2.37 7.22
C PHE A 130 11.02 -1.02 6.56
N SER A 131 10.32 -1.03 5.43
CA SER A 131 9.94 0.16 4.67
C SER A 131 8.40 0.28 4.60
N PRO A 132 7.74 0.79 5.66
CA PRO A 132 6.29 0.99 5.64
C PRO A 132 5.85 2.10 4.69
N SER A 133 4.57 2.15 4.32
CA SER A 133 4.03 3.22 3.45
C SER A 133 4.10 4.60 4.13
N VAL A 134 4.15 4.64 5.47
CA VAL A 134 4.08 5.85 6.30
C VAL A 134 4.85 5.65 7.60
N SER A 135 5.54 6.71 8.05
CA SER A 135 6.48 6.64 9.18
C SER A 135 5.83 6.45 10.56
N HIS A 136 4.54 6.75 10.72
CA HIS A 136 3.87 6.57 12.01
C HIS A 136 3.73 5.10 12.42
N TRP A 137 3.90 4.14 11.49
CA TRP A 137 4.06 2.72 11.86
C TRP A 137 5.32 2.48 12.69
N LEU A 138 6.43 3.11 12.33
CA LEU A 138 7.69 3.02 13.10
C LEU A 138 7.51 3.60 14.51
N ALA A 139 6.83 4.75 14.60
CA ALA A 139 6.49 5.36 15.88
C ALA A 139 5.58 4.47 16.74
N LEU A 140 4.59 3.83 16.12
CA LEU A 140 3.66 2.93 16.80
C LEU A 140 4.37 1.68 17.35
N VAL A 141 5.32 1.10 16.61
CA VAL A 141 6.15 -0.02 17.11
C VAL A 141 6.91 0.40 18.36
N ASN A 142 7.56 1.58 18.34
CA ASN A 142 8.28 2.07 19.52
C ASN A 142 7.34 2.26 20.71
N PHE A 143 6.18 2.86 20.48
CA PHE A 143 5.18 3.11 21.52
C PHE A 143 4.66 1.81 22.13
N GLN A 144 4.22 0.85 21.32
CA GLN A 144 3.62 -0.39 21.80
C GLN A 144 4.63 -1.34 22.47
N THR A 145 5.89 -1.32 22.02
CA THR A 145 6.94 -2.13 22.64
C THR A 145 7.55 -1.47 23.88
N GLY A 146 7.34 -0.17 24.08
CA GLY A 146 8.02 0.63 25.11
C GLY A 146 9.54 0.70 24.91
N ARG A 147 10.02 0.55 23.67
CA ARG A 147 11.44 0.52 23.30
C ARG A 147 11.70 1.42 22.10
N GLN A 148 12.92 1.93 21.97
CA GLN A 148 13.38 2.56 20.73
C GLN A 148 13.87 1.48 19.77
N ILE A 149 12.94 0.85 19.05
CA ILE A 149 13.24 -0.11 17.99
C ILE A 149 13.71 0.62 16.73
N PHE A 150 13.06 1.74 16.40
CA PHE A 150 13.40 2.61 15.29
C PHE A 150 13.84 3.99 15.79
N ASP A 151 14.91 4.55 15.23
CA ASP A 151 15.23 5.97 15.39
C ASP A 151 14.54 6.76 14.28
N LEU A 152 13.48 7.50 14.63
CA LEU A 152 12.71 8.29 13.66
C LEU A 152 13.51 9.46 13.08
N ALA A 153 14.53 9.94 13.77
CA ALA A 153 15.41 11.00 13.25
C ALA A 153 16.37 10.47 12.18
N ASP A 154 16.69 9.17 12.24
CA ASP A 154 17.58 8.46 11.30
C ASP A 154 16.81 7.51 10.37
N SER A 155 15.50 7.74 10.22
CA SER A 155 14.63 6.99 9.29
C SER A 155 14.05 7.94 8.24
N PRO A 156 14.85 8.42 7.28
CA PRO A 156 14.40 9.40 6.30
C PRO A 156 13.32 8.82 5.37
N PRO A 157 12.34 9.63 4.95
CA PRO A 157 11.35 9.19 3.97
C PRO A 157 12.01 8.94 2.62
N THR A 158 11.74 7.78 2.01
CA THR A 158 12.19 7.41 0.66
C THR A 158 11.22 7.92 -0.42
N ALA A 159 9.97 8.18 -0.05
CA ALA A 159 8.93 8.73 -0.91
C ALA A 159 7.99 9.65 -0.13
N LEU A 160 7.32 10.56 -0.83
CA LEU A 160 6.26 11.41 -0.28
C LEU A 160 4.96 11.14 -1.04
N ALA A 161 3.99 10.54 -0.36
CA ALA A 161 2.66 10.25 -0.91
C ALA A 161 1.59 10.99 -0.09
N PRO A 162 0.91 12.00 -0.65
CA PRO A 162 -0.16 12.69 0.06
C PRO A 162 -1.38 11.79 0.21
N VAL A 163 -2.04 11.86 1.36
CA VAL A 163 -3.40 11.31 1.52
C VAL A 163 -4.35 12.26 0.80
N VAL A 164 -5.09 11.73 -0.17
CA VAL A 164 -6.00 12.50 -1.02
C VAL A 164 -7.40 11.89 -1.01
N MET A 165 -8.40 12.73 -1.26
CA MET A 165 -9.77 12.29 -1.48
C MET A 165 -9.97 12.03 -2.97
N ALA A 166 -10.14 10.75 -3.34
CA ALA A 166 -10.59 10.38 -4.68
C ALA A 166 -12.11 10.28 -4.69
N ILE A 167 -12.77 11.16 -5.45
CA ILE A 167 -14.23 11.22 -5.56
C ILE A 167 -14.66 11.28 -7.03
N TRP A 168 -15.76 10.60 -7.36
CA TRP A 168 -16.39 10.73 -8.66
C TRP A 168 -16.80 12.19 -8.91
N GLU A 169 -16.48 12.73 -10.08
CA GLU A 169 -16.78 14.14 -10.42
C GLU A 169 -18.27 14.49 -10.23
N SER A 170 -19.17 13.57 -10.59
CA SER A 170 -20.61 13.75 -10.38
C SER A 170 -21.01 13.89 -8.89
N ARG A 171 -20.26 13.25 -7.98
CA ARG A 171 -20.51 13.32 -6.53
C ARG A 171 -19.91 14.57 -5.95
N LEU A 172 -18.73 14.97 -6.44
CA LEU A 172 -18.14 16.27 -6.13
C LEU A 172 -19.10 17.41 -6.49
N LYS A 173 -19.63 17.42 -7.73
CA LYS A 173 -20.59 18.44 -8.17
C LYS A 173 -21.86 18.47 -7.33
N ALA A 174 -22.41 17.31 -7.00
CA ALA A 174 -23.61 17.25 -6.17
C ALA A 174 -23.39 17.82 -4.76
N ILE A 175 -22.21 17.61 -4.17
CA ILE A 175 -21.83 18.26 -2.91
C ILE A 175 -21.71 19.77 -3.11
N GLN A 176 -20.97 20.21 -4.12
CA GLN A 176 -20.78 21.64 -4.39
C GLN A 176 -22.11 22.39 -4.60
N GLU A 177 -23.03 21.79 -5.35
CA GLU A 177 -24.38 22.34 -5.59
C GLU A 177 -25.22 22.39 -4.31
N LYS A 178 -25.15 21.35 -3.47
CA LYS A 178 -25.93 21.26 -2.24
C LYS A 178 -25.41 22.21 -1.15
N GLU A 179 -24.10 22.24 -0.97
CA GLU A 179 -23.42 22.99 0.08
C GLU A 179 -23.16 24.45 -0.33
N GLY A 180 -23.27 24.78 -1.62
CA GLY A 180 -23.04 26.14 -2.14
C GLY A 180 -21.57 26.57 -2.08
N THR A 181 -20.64 25.62 -2.15
CA THR A 181 -19.19 25.85 -2.10
C THR A 181 -18.49 25.16 -3.27
N THR A 182 -17.37 25.71 -3.73
CA THR A 182 -16.49 25.06 -4.71
C THR A 182 -15.41 24.19 -4.04
N GLU A 183 -15.08 24.49 -2.78
CA GLU A 183 -14.11 23.73 -1.99
C GLU A 183 -14.85 22.65 -1.21
N VAL A 184 -14.50 21.39 -1.46
CA VAL A 184 -15.07 20.22 -0.79
C VAL A 184 -13.98 19.55 0.04
N GLY A 185 -14.14 19.61 1.36
CA GLY A 185 -13.26 19.01 2.34
C GLY A 185 -13.91 17.83 3.07
N TRP A 186 -13.26 17.41 4.16
CA TRP A 186 -13.79 16.39 5.07
C TRP A 186 -15.15 16.77 5.68
N ALA A 187 -15.36 18.05 6.00
CA ALA A 187 -16.61 18.52 6.60
C ALA A 187 -17.82 18.26 5.68
N GLU A 188 -17.69 18.55 4.39
CA GLU A 188 -18.75 18.31 3.41
C GLU A 188 -18.98 16.81 3.21
N LEU A 189 -17.91 16.00 3.15
CA LEU A 189 -18.04 14.55 3.07
C LEU A 189 -18.73 13.95 4.30
N LEU A 190 -18.40 14.42 5.50
CA LEU A 190 -19.05 14.01 6.75
C LEU A 190 -20.54 14.36 6.76
N ARG A 191 -20.94 15.46 6.11
CA ARG A 191 -22.37 15.78 5.94
C ARG A 191 -23.07 14.79 5.00
N VAL A 192 -22.41 14.31 3.94
CA VAL A 192 -22.99 13.24 3.09
C VAL A 192 -23.09 11.93 3.87
N LEU A 193 -22.08 11.60 4.68
CA LEU A 193 -22.06 10.39 5.52
C LEU A 193 -23.16 10.41 6.58
N ASN A 194 -23.36 11.55 7.24
CA ASN A 194 -24.38 11.73 8.28
C ASN A 194 -25.78 12.03 7.73
N SER A 195 -25.92 12.11 6.41
CA SER A 195 -27.21 12.34 5.75
C SER A 195 -28.13 11.12 5.94
N PRO A 196 -29.35 11.29 6.49
CA PRO A 196 -30.28 10.18 6.71
C PRO A 196 -30.67 9.43 5.43
N LYS A 197 -30.64 10.11 4.28
CA LYS A 197 -30.86 9.48 2.96
C LYS A 197 -29.59 9.46 2.10
N GLY A 198 -28.42 9.67 2.70
CA GLY A 198 -27.12 9.67 2.04
C GLY A 198 -27.11 10.52 0.76
N TRP A 199 -26.66 9.93 -0.34
CA TRP A 199 -26.58 10.54 -1.67
C TRP A 199 -27.93 11.03 -2.23
N ALA A 200 -29.07 10.50 -1.79
CA ALA A 200 -30.37 10.98 -2.27
C ALA A 200 -30.68 12.41 -1.81
N ASP A 201 -30.21 12.82 -0.62
CA ASP A 201 -30.36 14.21 -0.15
C ASP A 201 -29.48 15.20 -0.94
N TYR A 202 -28.53 14.68 -1.72
CA TYR A 202 -27.67 15.39 -2.66
C TYR A 202 -28.13 15.23 -4.12
N ASN A 203 -29.40 14.86 -4.34
CA ASN A 203 -30.02 14.71 -5.66
C ASN A 203 -29.34 13.69 -6.58
N ILE A 204 -28.52 12.78 -6.04
CA ILE A 204 -27.95 11.69 -6.82
C ILE A 204 -29.01 10.59 -6.95
N PRO A 205 -29.44 10.23 -8.17
CA PRO A 205 -30.47 9.22 -8.38
C PRO A 205 -29.92 7.81 -8.13
N GLY A 206 -30.81 6.90 -7.73
CA GLY A 206 -30.53 5.47 -7.62
C GLY A 206 -30.81 4.89 -6.24
N ASN A 207 -30.68 3.55 -6.15
CA ASN A 207 -31.00 2.81 -4.94
C ASN A 207 -29.84 2.74 -3.94
N ARG A 208 -28.62 3.11 -4.37
CA ARG A 208 -27.43 3.15 -3.50
C ARG A 208 -27.27 4.55 -2.93
N THR A 209 -27.97 4.78 -1.82
CA THR A 209 -27.93 6.04 -1.08
C THR A 209 -26.76 6.11 -0.11
N THR A 210 -26.30 4.98 0.41
CA THR A 210 -25.21 4.92 1.39
C THR A 210 -23.88 5.40 0.80
N VAL A 211 -23.20 6.27 1.54
CA VAL A 211 -21.81 6.64 1.30
C VAL A 211 -20.91 5.56 1.92
N TYR A 212 -19.95 5.07 1.15
CA TYR A 212 -18.93 4.15 1.64
C TYR A 212 -17.59 4.87 1.58
N TYR A 213 -16.92 4.96 2.72
CA TYR A 213 -15.51 5.34 2.75
C TYR A 213 -14.70 4.11 2.42
N GLY A 214 -13.89 4.20 1.37
CA GLY A 214 -12.99 3.14 0.98
C GLY A 214 -11.71 3.23 1.79
N HIS A 215 -11.73 2.93 3.10
CA HIS A 215 -10.51 2.57 3.82
C HIS A 215 -10.79 1.52 4.89
N THR A 216 -9.94 0.51 4.85
CA THR A 216 -9.94 -0.75 5.60
C THR A 216 -9.46 -0.55 7.04
N ASP A 217 -9.46 -1.62 7.83
CA ASP A 217 -9.02 -1.65 9.23
C ASP A 217 -7.79 -0.75 9.53
N PRO A 218 -7.90 0.27 10.41
CA PRO A 218 -6.79 1.16 10.77
C PRO A 218 -5.66 0.45 11.53
N PHE A 219 -5.86 -0.79 11.99
CA PHE A 219 -4.78 -1.61 12.53
C PHE A 219 -3.88 -2.21 11.44
N ILE A 220 -4.30 -2.15 10.18
CA ILE A 220 -3.59 -2.78 9.05
C ILE A 220 -3.27 -1.74 7.96
N SER A 221 -4.19 -0.85 7.64
CA SER A 221 -4.09 0.07 6.50
C SER A 221 -3.43 1.40 6.85
N SER A 222 -2.33 1.72 6.17
CA SER A 222 -1.62 3.01 6.27
C SER A 222 -2.55 4.20 6.01
N THR A 223 -3.38 4.14 4.96
CA THR A 223 -4.28 5.25 4.62
C THR A 223 -5.42 5.40 5.62
N ALA A 224 -5.95 4.28 6.15
CA ALA A 224 -6.97 4.32 7.18
C ALA A 224 -6.43 4.92 8.48
N LEU A 225 -5.26 4.47 8.92
CA LEU A 225 -4.60 5.02 10.10
C LEU A 225 -4.27 6.51 9.93
N SER A 226 -3.72 6.89 8.78
CA SER A 226 -3.47 8.30 8.44
C SER A 226 -4.73 9.14 8.49
N THR A 227 -5.84 8.62 7.94
CA THR A 227 -7.13 9.31 7.92
C THR A 227 -7.67 9.50 9.33
N LEU A 228 -7.60 8.46 10.17
CA LEU A 228 -7.99 8.55 11.58
C LEU A 228 -7.16 9.60 12.32
N ILE A 229 -5.84 9.61 12.12
CA ILE A 229 -4.95 10.61 12.73
C ILE A 229 -5.28 12.03 12.24
N ALA A 230 -5.67 12.19 10.97
CA ALA A 230 -6.01 13.49 10.40
C ALA A 230 -7.41 13.99 10.78
N GLU A 231 -8.31 13.10 11.21
CA GLU A 231 -9.67 13.44 11.65
C GLU A 231 -9.71 14.12 13.02
N PHE A 232 -8.74 13.82 13.91
CA PHE A 232 -8.68 14.29 15.31
C PHE A 232 -7.52 15.27 15.56
#